data_AF-A0AAU5WR68-F1
#
_entry.id   AF-A0AAU5WR68-F1
#
_cell.length_a   1.000
_cell.length_b   1.000
_cell.length_c   1.000
_cell.angle_alpha   90.00
_cell.angle_beta   90.00
_cell.angle_gamma   90.00
#
_symmetry.space_group_name_H-M   'P 1'
#
loop_
_entity.id
_entity.type
_entity.pdbx_description
1 polymer ?
#
loop_
_entity_poly.entity_id
_entity_poly.type
_entity_poly.pdbx_seq_one_letter_code
_entity_poly.pdbx_strand_id
1 'polypeptide(L)'
;MAMEPGEARAERLERLVARAEADGGPYALIDTRVAYLYARCHPFGRPEDALAALAPCLELYRAAPERFGEWHRDRFWESFRRLTLTMLVGPGQRASWLRAVVDDLRSCRRPGHRTDMEDVNLAELLLEWRVGNVAAAEEAIRLILACGPTEGNQWGRVGALAGFLADLGRDAEAIESLEPALTGSVPVREDGDPARFADHLLLPYLRTGRAEEAGALHARTWRGRLTGFRLASHLEFCARTGNEERGREILHRHLEPLADDLGSILRIREYAAAALLCRRLAESGRWDDPWIWPEDNGTAGGDIGGDGETWTYAELHEEFRDDVLSLADHMADSDGTACIRERMGALMDAGPIVAHLPLP
;
A
#
# COMPACT_ATOMS: atom_id res chain seq x y z
N MET A 1 -7.44 25.17 -18.23
CA MET A 1 -5.98 25.43 -18.24
C MET A 1 -5.33 24.06 -18.14
N ALA A 2 -4.71 23.57 -19.22
CA ALA A 2 -4.09 22.25 -19.21
C ALA A 2 -2.99 22.20 -18.14
N MET A 3 -3.07 21.21 -17.25
CA MET A 3 -2.07 20.99 -16.20
C MET A 3 -0.76 20.59 -16.88
N GLU A 4 0.31 21.36 -16.64
CA GLU A 4 1.65 21.05 -17.13
C GLU A 4 2.04 19.62 -16.65
N PRO A 5 2.66 18.78 -17.50
CA PRO A 5 3.14 17.47 -17.09
C PRO A 5 4.03 17.57 -15.84
N GLY A 6 3.88 16.64 -14.91
CA GLY A 6 4.57 16.67 -13.61
C GLY A 6 6.09 16.82 -13.72
N GLU A 7 6.70 16.19 -14.73
CA GLU A 7 8.15 16.25 -14.97
C GLU A 7 8.62 17.63 -15.43
N ALA A 8 7.95 18.23 -16.43
CA ALA A 8 8.28 19.56 -16.91
C ALA A 8 8.17 20.62 -15.80
N ARG A 9 7.19 20.45 -14.90
CA ARG A 9 7.05 21.27 -13.70
C ARG A 9 8.22 21.05 -12.73
N ALA A 10 8.62 19.80 -12.48
CA ALA A 10 9.71 19.46 -11.57
C ALA A 10 11.05 20.04 -12.08
N GLU A 11 11.38 19.86 -13.36
CA GLU A 11 12.59 20.43 -13.97
C GLU A 11 12.64 21.96 -13.89
N ARG A 12 11.48 22.62 -14.08
CA ARG A 12 11.38 24.08 -13.95
C ARG A 12 11.66 24.52 -12.51
N LEU A 13 11.10 23.81 -11.54
CA LEU A 13 11.32 24.08 -10.12
C LEU A 13 12.77 23.81 -9.71
N GLU A 14 13.42 22.80 -10.28
CA GLU A 14 14.85 22.52 -10.06
C GLU A 14 15.74 23.69 -10.50
N ARG A 15 15.49 24.25 -11.69
CA ARG A 15 16.18 25.46 -12.16
C ARG A 15 15.93 26.67 -11.24
N LEU A 16 14.73 26.79 -10.68
CA LEU A 16 14.40 27.86 -9.73
C LEU A 16 15.12 27.67 -8.39
N VAL A 17 15.25 26.44 -7.89
CA VAL A 17 16.06 26.13 -6.70
C VAL A 17 17.51 26.56 -6.92
N ALA A 18 18.13 26.15 -8.03
CA ALA A 18 19.51 26.52 -8.34
C ALA A 18 19.72 28.04 -8.41
N ARG A 19 18.72 28.78 -8.94
CA ARG A 19 18.76 30.24 -8.94
C ARG A 19 18.63 30.85 -7.55
N ALA A 20 17.69 30.34 -6.73
CA ALA A 20 17.48 30.81 -5.37
C ALA A 20 18.70 30.56 -4.47
N GLU A 21 19.41 29.44 -4.68
CA GLU A 21 20.68 29.13 -4.02
C GLU A 21 21.76 30.15 -4.38
N ALA A 22 21.90 30.48 -5.66
CA ALA A 22 22.88 31.46 -6.13
C ALA A 22 22.59 32.88 -5.62
N ASP A 23 21.32 33.25 -5.50
CA ASP A 23 20.90 34.57 -5.02
C ASP A 23 21.00 34.72 -3.48
N GLY A 24 21.11 33.61 -2.74
CA GLY A 24 21.36 33.60 -1.28
C GLY A 24 20.20 34.07 -0.39
N GLY A 25 19.01 34.27 -0.94
CA GLY A 25 17.83 34.72 -0.21
C GLY A 25 17.12 33.56 0.52
N PRO A 26 17.02 33.55 1.87
CA PRO A 26 16.53 32.39 2.61
C PRO A 26 15.06 32.06 2.33
N TYR A 27 14.20 33.06 2.14
CA TYR A 27 12.77 32.84 1.88
C TYR A 27 12.50 32.32 0.47
N ALA A 28 13.21 32.84 -0.54
CA ALA A 28 13.09 32.34 -1.91
C ALA A 28 13.60 30.89 -2.01
N LEU A 29 14.66 30.56 -1.25
CA LEU A 29 15.18 29.20 -1.19
C LEU A 29 14.20 28.22 -0.52
N ILE A 30 13.58 28.61 0.60
CA ILE A 30 12.54 27.79 1.27
C ILE A 30 11.36 27.57 0.33
N ASP A 31 10.85 28.63 -0.30
CA ASP A 31 9.68 28.57 -1.17
C ASP A 31 9.91 27.62 -2.36
N THR A 32 11.03 27.80 -3.06
CA THR A 32 11.37 26.98 -4.23
C THR A 32 11.67 25.53 -3.85
N ARG A 33 12.35 25.26 -2.73
CA ARG A 33 12.65 23.89 -2.29
C ARG A 33 11.41 23.13 -1.83
N VAL A 34 10.51 23.78 -1.08
CA VAL A 34 9.23 23.15 -0.68
C VAL A 34 8.37 22.87 -1.91
N ALA A 35 8.30 23.79 -2.87
CA ALA A 35 7.56 23.58 -4.11
C ALA A 35 8.16 22.44 -4.96
N TYR A 36 9.49 22.37 -5.07
CA TYR A 36 10.21 21.30 -5.77
C TYR A 36 9.98 19.94 -5.13
N LEU A 37 10.15 19.84 -3.80
CA LEU A 37 9.88 18.62 -3.04
C LEU A 37 8.43 18.16 -3.25
N TYR A 38 7.46 19.06 -3.15
CA TYR A 38 6.05 18.73 -3.38
C TYR A 38 5.80 18.19 -4.79
N ALA A 39 6.46 18.76 -5.81
CA ALA A 39 6.35 18.27 -7.18
C ALA A 39 6.98 16.88 -7.37
N ARG A 40 8.09 16.58 -6.69
CA ARG A 40 8.75 15.26 -6.75
C ARG A 40 8.00 14.17 -5.97
N CYS A 41 7.26 14.51 -4.91
CA CYS A 41 6.42 13.57 -4.14
C CYS A 41 5.09 13.18 -4.85
N HIS A 42 5.04 13.25 -6.19
CA HIS A 42 3.88 12.84 -6.97
C HIS A 42 3.69 11.31 -6.90
N PRO A 43 2.44 10.76 -6.90
CA PRO A 43 2.18 9.32 -6.76
C PRO A 43 2.83 8.41 -7.82
N PHE A 44 3.28 8.96 -8.94
CA PHE A 44 3.98 8.26 -10.02
C PHE A 44 5.41 8.76 -10.23
N GLY A 45 5.95 9.52 -9.27
CA GLY A 45 7.33 10.01 -9.29
C GLY A 45 8.31 8.95 -8.80
N ARG A 46 9.59 9.10 -9.18
CA ARG A 46 10.68 8.23 -8.73
C ARG A 46 11.02 8.53 -7.27
N PRO A 47 10.96 7.56 -6.33
CA PRO A 47 11.23 7.79 -4.91
C PRO A 47 12.63 8.37 -4.64
N GLU A 48 13.63 8.01 -5.44
CA GLU A 48 15.00 8.52 -5.36
C GLU A 48 15.09 10.02 -5.64
N ASP A 49 14.31 10.54 -6.59
CA ASP A 49 14.28 11.97 -6.91
C ASP A 49 13.59 12.75 -5.78
N ALA A 50 12.52 12.18 -5.22
CA ALA A 50 11.85 12.75 -4.06
C ALA A 50 12.76 12.76 -2.83
N LEU A 51 13.58 11.73 -2.63
CA LEU A 51 14.59 11.67 -1.57
C LEU A 51 15.69 12.71 -1.75
N ALA A 52 16.21 12.84 -2.97
CA ALA A 52 17.19 13.86 -3.31
C ALA A 52 16.66 15.29 -3.06
N ALA A 53 15.36 15.51 -3.32
CA ALA A 53 14.69 16.77 -3.00
C ALA A 53 14.46 16.98 -1.49
N LEU A 54 14.15 15.92 -0.75
CA LEU A 54 13.83 15.98 0.68
C LEU A 54 15.06 16.35 1.51
N ALA A 55 16.19 15.67 1.34
CA ALA A 55 17.37 15.79 2.20
C ALA A 55 17.80 17.26 2.45
N PRO A 56 18.05 18.09 1.43
CA PRO A 56 18.42 19.49 1.66
C PRO A 56 17.26 20.38 2.15
N CYS A 57 16.00 20.03 1.88
CA CYS A 57 14.84 20.73 2.43
C CYS A 57 14.70 20.45 3.94
N LEU A 58 14.95 19.21 4.36
CA LEU A 58 14.99 18.78 5.75
C LEU A 58 16.11 19.49 6.52
N GLU A 59 17.30 19.65 5.94
CA GLU A 59 18.40 20.40 6.57
C GLU A 59 18.03 21.87 6.79
N LEU A 60 17.37 22.53 5.82
CA LEU A 60 16.87 23.89 6.01
C LEU A 60 15.80 23.96 7.10
N TYR A 61 14.90 22.99 7.14
CA TYR A 61 13.86 22.92 8.17
C TYR A 61 14.46 22.73 9.56
N ARG A 62 15.45 21.85 9.72
CA ARG A 62 16.15 21.62 10.99
C ARG A 62 16.93 22.83 11.47
N ALA A 63 17.59 23.54 10.54
CA ALA A 63 18.40 24.68 10.88
C ALA A 63 17.58 25.89 11.37
N ALA A 64 16.37 26.08 10.83
CA ALA A 64 15.55 27.25 11.10
C ALA A 64 14.04 27.01 10.84
N PRO A 65 13.37 26.14 11.64
CA PRO A 65 11.97 25.79 11.41
C PRO A 65 11.02 26.99 11.54
N GLU A 66 11.42 28.03 12.29
CA GLU A 66 10.67 29.28 12.46
C GLU A 66 10.59 30.12 11.19
N ARG A 67 11.49 29.91 10.21
CA ARG A 67 11.47 30.61 8.92
C ARG A 67 10.43 30.06 7.94
N PHE A 68 9.93 28.85 8.18
CA PHE A 68 8.89 28.27 7.35
C PHE A 68 7.56 28.93 7.72
N GLY A 69 6.86 29.49 6.74
CA GLY A 69 5.46 29.91 6.95
C GLY A 69 4.55 28.71 7.21
N GLU A 70 3.32 28.97 7.65
CA GLU A 70 2.31 27.91 7.86
C GLU A 70 2.13 27.05 6.60
N TRP A 71 1.94 27.68 5.45
CA TRP A 71 1.82 26.99 4.17
C TRP A 71 3.05 26.13 3.83
N HIS A 72 4.27 26.63 4.10
CA HIS A 72 5.50 25.88 3.84
C HIS A 72 5.64 24.68 4.77
N ARG A 73 5.29 24.83 6.06
CA ARG A 73 5.28 23.73 7.03
C ARG A 73 4.29 22.64 6.64
N ASP A 74 3.10 23.02 6.21
CA ASP A 74 2.08 22.06 5.79
C ASP A 74 2.50 21.26 4.56
N ARG A 75 3.08 21.93 3.55
CA ARG A 75 3.57 21.29 2.34
C ARG A 75 4.78 20.40 2.60
N PHE A 76 5.73 20.87 3.42
CA PHE A 76 6.87 20.07 3.85
C PHE A 76 6.42 18.82 4.60
N TRP A 77 5.51 18.95 5.58
CA TRP A 77 4.96 17.83 6.33
C TRP A 77 4.26 16.81 5.43
N GLU A 78 3.39 17.27 4.53
CA GLU A 78 2.69 16.41 3.57
C GLU A 78 3.65 15.62 2.70
N SER A 79 4.64 16.29 2.12
CA SER A 79 5.66 15.65 1.30
C SER A 79 6.49 14.64 2.10
N PHE A 80 6.97 15.03 3.28
CA PHE A 80 7.83 14.19 4.10
C PHE A 80 7.07 12.94 4.58
N ARG A 81 5.85 13.09 5.13
CA ARG A 81 5.06 11.94 5.55
C ARG A 81 4.74 11.01 4.38
N ARG A 82 4.38 11.56 3.21
CA ARG A 82 4.00 10.77 2.03
C ARG A 82 5.18 9.94 1.54
N LEU A 83 6.34 10.58 1.37
CA LEU A 83 7.56 9.89 0.98
C LEU A 83 7.94 8.81 1.98
N THR A 84 7.85 9.10 3.29
CA THR A 84 8.10 8.12 4.36
C THR A 84 7.21 6.89 4.22
N LEU A 85 5.90 7.08 4.09
CA LEU A 85 4.94 5.98 3.93
C LEU A 85 5.20 5.18 2.63
N THR A 86 5.52 5.85 1.52
CA THR A 86 5.88 5.20 0.26
C THR A 86 7.12 4.32 0.39
N MET A 87 8.17 4.80 1.07
CA MET A 87 9.40 4.03 1.27
C MET A 87 9.21 2.84 2.18
N LEU A 88 8.35 2.95 3.21
CA LEU A 88 8.06 1.85 4.12
C LEU A 88 7.41 0.65 3.43
N VAL A 89 6.63 0.89 2.37
CA VAL A 89 5.99 -0.15 1.56
C VAL A 89 6.80 -0.54 0.31
N GLY A 90 7.90 0.16 0.00
CA GLY A 90 8.75 -0.15 -1.15
C GLY A 90 9.92 -1.09 -0.81
N PRO A 91 10.47 -1.84 -1.77
CA PRO A 91 11.69 -2.60 -1.60
C PRO A 91 12.92 -1.68 -1.59
N GLY A 92 14.05 -2.19 -1.10
CA GLY A 92 15.38 -1.62 -1.36
C GLY A 92 16.00 -0.77 -0.25
N GLN A 93 15.23 -0.25 0.71
CA GLN A 93 15.80 0.50 1.83
C GLN A 93 15.99 -0.38 3.06
N ARG A 94 17.13 -0.22 3.74
CA ARG A 94 17.43 -0.94 4.97
C ARG A 94 16.52 -0.47 6.11
N ALA A 95 16.03 -1.39 6.92
CA ALA A 95 15.17 -1.08 8.07
C ALA A 95 15.79 -0.07 9.05
N SER A 96 17.11 -0.14 9.29
CA SER A 96 17.80 0.81 10.17
C SER A 96 17.78 2.25 9.64
N TRP A 97 17.87 2.41 8.32
CA TRP A 97 17.75 3.72 7.68
C TRP A 97 16.32 4.22 7.72
N LEU A 98 15.34 3.37 7.41
CA LEU A 98 13.91 3.71 7.52
C LEU A 98 13.54 4.16 8.94
N ARG A 99 14.10 3.52 9.98
CA ARG A 99 13.92 3.94 11.37
C ARG A 99 14.42 5.37 11.63
N ALA A 100 15.60 5.70 11.11
CA ALA A 100 16.13 7.07 11.22
C ALA A 100 15.23 8.09 10.50
N VAL A 101 14.67 7.75 9.35
CA VAL A 101 13.70 8.59 8.63
C VAL A 101 12.42 8.81 9.45
N VAL A 102 11.91 7.77 10.12
CA VAL A 102 10.73 7.87 10.99
C VAL A 102 11.03 8.76 12.22
N ASP A 103 12.22 8.64 12.81
CA ASP A 103 12.66 9.51 13.89
C ASP A 103 12.79 10.98 13.44
N ASP A 104 13.28 11.19 12.22
CA ASP A 104 13.36 12.51 11.60
C ASP A 104 11.96 13.12 11.39
N LEU A 105 11.02 12.33 10.86
CA LEU A 105 9.62 12.74 10.72
C LEU A 105 9.02 13.13 12.09
N ARG A 106 9.29 12.34 13.14
CA ARG A 106 8.85 12.62 14.51
C ARG A 106 9.46 13.92 15.06
N SER A 107 10.69 14.25 14.70
CA SER A 107 11.35 15.50 15.10
C SER A 107 10.78 16.74 14.38
N CYS A 108 10.26 16.57 13.16
CA CYS A 108 9.74 17.64 12.32
C CYS A 108 8.24 17.93 12.49
N ARG A 109 7.59 17.35 13.51
CA ARG A 109 6.16 17.58 13.78
C ARG A 109 5.84 19.06 13.93
N ARG A 110 4.72 19.48 13.35
CA ARG A 110 4.26 20.86 13.41
C ARG A 110 3.69 21.14 14.82
N PRO A 111 4.05 22.29 15.44
CA PRO A 111 3.51 22.66 16.74
C PRO A 111 1.98 22.75 16.74
N GLY A 112 1.31 22.06 17.67
CA GLY A 112 -0.16 22.09 17.80
C GLY A 112 -0.93 21.18 16.83
N HIS A 113 -0.26 20.48 15.91
CA HIS A 113 -0.93 19.55 14.99
C HIS A 113 -0.96 18.13 15.58
N ARG A 114 -2.07 17.78 16.24
CA ARG A 114 -2.25 16.44 16.83
C ARG A 114 -2.09 15.30 15.82
N THR A 115 -2.55 15.52 14.59
CA THR A 115 -2.53 14.53 13.51
C THR A 115 -1.12 14.08 13.12
N ASP A 116 -0.11 14.91 13.39
CA ASP A 116 1.27 14.61 13.03
C ASP A 116 1.81 13.41 13.83
N MET A 117 1.38 13.25 15.08
CA MET A 117 1.71 12.06 15.86
C MET A 117 1.04 10.79 15.34
N GLU A 118 -0.16 10.91 14.77
CA GLU A 118 -0.87 9.77 14.23
C GLU A 118 -0.21 9.26 12.94
N ASP A 119 0.31 10.18 12.10
CA ASP A 119 1.10 9.83 10.93
C ASP A 119 2.42 9.14 11.33
N VAL A 120 3.08 9.63 12.39
CA VAL A 120 4.28 9.03 12.96
C VAL A 120 3.99 7.62 13.49
N ASN A 121 2.92 7.45 14.26
CA ASN A 121 2.55 6.12 14.78
C ASN A 121 2.19 5.14 13.64
N LEU A 122 1.58 5.61 12.55
CA LEU A 122 1.33 4.78 11.37
C LEU A 122 2.65 4.36 10.69
N ALA A 123 3.60 5.28 10.57
CA ALA A 123 4.92 4.98 10.01
C ALA A 123 5.69 3.96 10.88
N GLU A 124 5.60 4.09 12.21
CA GLU A 124 6.13 3.11 13.16
C GLU A 124 5.46 1.74 13.00
N LEU A 125 4.13 1.70 12.93
CA LEU A 125 3.39 0.45 12.71
C LEU A 125 3.85 -0.24 11.42
N LEU A 126 3.95 0.49 10.31
CA LEU A 126 4.43 -0.03 9.03
C LEU A 126 5.85 -0.60 9.13
N LEU A 127 6.77 0.14 9.76
CA LEU A 127 8.16 -0.29 9.95
C LEU A 127 8.24 -1.54 10.82
N GLU A 128 7.60 -1.53 11.98
CA GLU A 128 7.69 -2.62 12.95
C GLU A 128 6.94 -3.87 12.47
N TRP A 129 5.83 -3.69 11.74
CA TRP A 129 5.18 -4.78 11.02
C TRP A 129 6.12 -5.36 9.96
N ARG A 130 6.75 -4.52 9.13
CA ARG A 130 7.69 -4.93 8.08
C ARG A 130 8.86 -5.75 8.61
N VAL A 131 9.42 -5.38 9.77
CA VAL A 131 10.55 -6.13 10.36
C VAL A 131 10.13 -7.28 11.28
N GLY A 132 8.83 -7.48 11.49
CA GLY A 132 8.31 -8.58 12.31
C GLY A 132 8.36 -8.32 13.82
N ASN A 133 8.53 -7.08 14.25
CA ASN A 133 8.50 -6.72 15.67
C ASN A 133 7.04 -6.54 16.15
N VAL A 134 6.39 -7.67 16.44
CA VAL A 134 4.96 -7.71 16.81
C VAL A 134 4.66 -6.84 18.02
N ALA A 135 5.49 -6.88 19.07
CA ALA A 135 5.26 -6.10 20.29
C ALA A 135 5.28 -4.58 20.03
N ALA A 136 6.21 -4.09 19.20
CA ALA A 136 6.25 -2.67 18.85
C ALA A 136 5.11 -2.27 17.90
N ALA A 137 4.73 -3.16 16.96
CA ALA A 137 3.55 -2.95 16.11
C ALA A 137 2.26 -2.86 16.96
N GLU A 138 2.10 -3.71 17.97
CA GLU A 138 0.97 -3.66 18.90
C GLU A 138 0.92 -2.36 19.70
N GLU A 139 2.06 -1.87 20.18
CA GLU A 139 2.14 -0.60 20.87
C GLU A 139 1.78 0.57 19.93
N ALA A 140 2.26 0.57 18.69
CA ALA A 140 1.89 1.57 17.69
C ALA A 140 0.38 1.54 17.40
N ILE A 141 -0.23 0.36 17.27
CA ILE A 141 -1.69 0.20 17.14
C ILE A 141 -2.41 0.80 18.34
N ARG A 142 -1.96 0.49 19.57
CA ARG A 142 -2.56 1.02 20.81
C ARG A 142 -2.51 2.55 20.83
N LEU A 143 -1.39 3.14 20.41
CA LEU A 143 -1.22 4.60 20.34
C LEU A 143 -2.14 5.22 19.27
N ILE A 144 -2.29 4.59 18.10
CA ILE A 144 -3.22 5.04 17.06
C ILE A 144 -4.67 5.00 17.57
N LEU A 145 -5.09 3.90 18.19
CA LEU A 145 -6.45 3.74 18.72
C LEU A 145 -6.74 4.75 19.84
N ALA A 146 -5.75 5.04 20.70
CA ALA A 146 -5.89 6.03 21.78
C ALA A 146 -6.09 7.47 21.26
N CYS A 147 -5.68 7.78 20.03
CA CYS A 147 -5.95 9.08 19.41
C CYS A 147 -7.43 9.25 19.00
N GLY A 148 -8.19 8.16 18.93
CA GLY A 148 -9.60 8.14 18.51
C GLY A 148 -9.80 8.47 17.03
N PRO A 149 -11.03 8.32 16.52
CA PRO A 149 -11.37 8.76 15.17
C PRO A 149 -11.22 10.29 15.07
N THR A 150 -10.69 10.73 13.95
CA THR A 150 -10.28 12.11 13.70
C THR A 150 -10.96 12.60 12.43
N GLU A 151 -11.35 13.88 12.41
CA GLU A 151 -12.05 14.48 11.27
C GLU A 151 -11.14 14.55 10.03
N GLY A 152 -11.66 14.21 8.86
CA GLY A 152 -11.04 14.53 7.57
C GLY A 152 -10.45 13.38 6.76
N ASN A 153 -9.40 13.68 5.97
CA ASN A 153 -8.82 12.85 4.90
C ASN A 153 -8.03 11.61 5.38
N GLN A 154 -8.33 11.11 6.57
CA GLN A 154 -7.51 10.11 7.28
C GLN A 154 -8.03 8.68 7.09
N TRP A 155 -8.99 8.47 6.19
CA TRP A 155 -9.47 7.13 5.82
C TRP A 155 -8.34 6.22 5.31
N GLY A 156 -7.30 6.77 4.69
CA GLY A 156 -6.07 6.02 4.36
C GLY A 156 -5.45 5.32 5.57
N ARG A 157 -5.40 6.02 6.70
CA ARG A 157 -4.86 5.49 7.95
C ARG A 157 -5.81 4.50 8.62
N VAL A 158 -7.11 4.81 8.67
CA VAL A 158 -8.11 3.89 9.24
C VAL A 158 -8.15 2.59 8.43
N GLY A 159 -8.10 2.67 7.10
CA GLY A 159 -7.99 1.51 6.23
C GLY A 159 -6.72 0.71 6.46
N ALA A 160 -5.56 1.37 6.52
CA ALA A 160 -4.30 0.70 6.83
C ALA A 160 -4.34 -0.02 8.19
N LEU A 161 -4.87 0.64 9.23
CA LEU A 161 -5.04 0.06 10.55
C LEU A 161 -5.94 -1.19 10.51
N ALA A 162 -7.07 -1.12 9.82
CA ALA A 162 -7.97 -2.27 9.65
C ALA A 162 -7.28 -3.44 8.96
N GLY A 163 -6.47 -3.16 7.93
CA GLY A 163 -5.63 -4.17 7.28
C GLY A 163 -4.64 -4.84 8.25
N PHE A 164 -3.93 -4.04 9.06
CA PHE A 164 -3.01 -4.59 10.06
C PHE A 164 -3.72 -5.41 11.15
N LEU A 165 -4.87 -4.94 11.64
CA LEU A 165 -5.67 -5.69 12.60
C LEU A 165 -6.13 -7.04 12.02
N ALA A 166 -6.56 -7.07 10.75
CA ALA A 166 -6.94 -8.30 10.05
C ALA A 166 -5.75 -9.26 9.88
N ASP A 167 -4.57 -8.74 9.56
CA ASP A 167 -3.34 -9.54 9.42
C ASP A 167 -2.86 -10.13 10.76
N LEU A 168 -3.12 -9.43 11.87
CA LEU A 168 -2.85 -9.92 13.23
C LEU A 168 -3.96 -10.83 13.77
N GLY A 169 -5.00 -11.13 12.98
CA GLY A 169 -6.15 -11.95 13.41
C GLY A 169 -7.07 -11.26 14.42
N ARG A 170 -6.96 -9.94 14.59
CA ARG A 170 -7.81 -9.11 15.45
C ARG A 170 -9.05 -8.68 14.68
N ASP A 171 -9.77 -9.67 14.15
CA ASP A 171 -10.83 -9.47 13.16
C ASP A 171 -11.98 -8.58 13.68
N ALA A 172 -12.37 -8.72 14.95
CA ALA A 172 -13.40 -7.90 15.57
C ALA A 172 -13.00 -6.40 15.61
N GLU A 173 -11.75 -6.12 15.96
CA GLU A 173 -11.24 -4.75 16.04
C GLU A 173 -11.03 -4.14 14.64
N ALA A 174 -10.64 -4.96 13.66
CA ALA A 174 -10.57 -4.54 12.26
C ALA A 174 -11.96 -4.05 11.77
N ILE A 175 -13.00 -4.83 12.07
CA ILE A 175 -14.40 -4.49 11.75
C ILE A 175 -14.83 -3.20 12.47
N GLU A 176 -14.63 -3.12 13.79
CA GLU A 176 -15.00 -1.96 14.59
C GLU A 176 -14.31 -0.68 14.08
N SER A 177 -13.04 -0.77 13.67
CA SER A 177 -12.28 0.39 13.19
C SER A 177 -12.86 1.04 11.92
N LEU A 178 -13.51 0.26 11.05
CA LEU A 178 -14.11 0.75 9.79
C LEU A 178 -15.62 0.97 9.89
N GLU A 179 -16.29 0.44 10.92
CA GLU A 179 -17.75 0.56 11.09
C GLU A 179 -18.25 2.02 11.05
N PRO A 180 -17.64 3.00 11.74
CA PRO A 180 -18.11 4.39 11.68
C PRO A 180 -18.06 4.97 10.27
N ALA A 181 -17.09 4.52 9.47
CA ALA A 181 -16.88 4.94 8.09
C ALA A 181 -17.96 4.39 7.16
N LEU A 182 -18.28 3.10 7.32
CA LEU A 182 -19.22 2.38 6.47
C LEU A 182 -20.69 2.72 6.79
N THR A 183 -20.97 3.09 8.04
CA THR A 183 -22.31 3.51 8.49
C THR A 183 -22.58 5.00 8.30
N GLY A 184 -21.59 5.78 7.88
CA GLY A 184 -21.70 7.24 7.72
C GLY A 184 -21.78 8.00 9.05
N SER A 185 -21.33 7.39 10.15
CA SER A 185 -21.35 7.98 11.49
C SER A 185 -20.29 9.06 11.71
N VAL A 186 -19.34 9.21 10.77
CA VAL A 186 -18.28 10.23 10.79
C VAL A 186 -18.27 10.96 9.44
N PRO A 187 -18.14 12.31 9.41
CA PRO A 187 -18.14 13.06 8.17
C PRO A 187 -16.99 12.65 7.25
N VAL A 188 -17.35 12.32 6.01
CA VAL A 188 -16.43 12.02 4.91
C VAL A 188 -16.13 13.30 4.14
N ARG A 189 -14.86 13.65 3.95
CA ARG A 189 -14.47 14.70 2.98
C ARG A 189 -14.60 14.15 1.56
N GLU A 190 -14.92 15.04 0.62
CA GLU A 190 -15.18 14.73 -0.80
C GLU A 190 -14.08 13.86 -1.45
N ASP A 191 -12.83 13.97 -1.00
CA ASP A 191 -11.68 13.22 -1.55
C ASP A 191 -11.39 11.85 -0.88
N GLY A 192 -12.23 11.40 0.07
CA GLY A 192 -11.94 10.24 0.90
C GLY A 192 -13.09 9.27 1.04
N ASP A 193 -13.44 8.51 0.01
CA ASP A 193 -14.43 7.44 0.13
C ASP A 193 -13.91 6.29 1.04
N PRO A 194 -14.47 6.09 2.26
CA PRO A 194 -14.05 4.99 3.12
C PRO A 194 -14.44 3.61 2.57
N ALA A 195 -15.44 3.53 1.67
CA ALA A 195 -15.86 2.28 1.07
C ALA A 195 -14.72 1.61 0.29
N ARG A 196 -13.72 2.37 -0.18
CA ARG A 196 -12.53 1.82 -0.84
C ARG A 196 -11.67 0.94 0.06
N PHE A 197 -11.78 1.06 1.38
CA PHE A 197 -11.07 0.24 2.37
C PHE A 197 -11.89 -0.94 2.88
N ALA A 198 -13.17 -1.03 2.51
CA ALA A 198 -14.06 -2.07 3.00
C ALA A 198 -13.57 -3.49 2.65
N ASP A 199 -12.80 -3.65 1.57
CA ASP A 199 -12.24 -4.93 1.13
C ASP A 199 -11.25 -5.55 2.15
N HIS A 200 -10.72 -4.76 3.10
CA HIS A 200 -9.98 -5.30 4.26
C HIS A 200 -10.84 -6.17 5.17
N LEU A 201 -12.18 -6.03 5.13
CA LEU A 201 -13.12 -6.75 5.98
C LEU A 201 -13.61 -8.08 5.39
N LEU A 202 -13.26 -8.42 4.14
CA LEU A 202 -13.67 -9.69 3.51
C LEU A 202 -13.30 -10.91 4.37
N LEU A 203 -12.03 -10.98 4.78
CA LEU A 203 -11.50 -12.08 5.59
C LEU A 203 -11.92 -12.00 7.06
N PRO A 204 -11.87 -10.82 7.72
CA PRO A 204 -12.43 -10.62 9.06
C PRO A 204 -13.89 -11.07 9.20
N TYR A 205 -14.75 -10.73 8.24
CA TYR A 205 -16.15 -11.19 8.26
C TYR A 205 -16.24 -12.73 8.18
N LEU A 206 -15.49 -13.37 7.29
CA LEU A 206 -15.48 -14.85 7.23
C LEU A 206 -15.02 -15.50 8.54
N ARG A 207 -13.91 -15.03 9.11
CA ARG A 207 -13.30 -15.61 10.33
C ARG A 207 -14.15 -15.42 11.57
N THR A 208 -15.00 -14.38 11.59
CA THR A 208 -15.96 -14.10 12.67
C THR A 208 -17.34 -14.72 12.45
N GLY A 209 -17.53 -15.53 11.39
CA GLY A 209 -18.81 -16.20 11.09
C GLY A 209 -19.84 -15.31 10.38
N ARG A 210 -19.44 -14.11 9.96
CA ARG A 210 -20.24 -13.10 9.24
C ARG A 210 -20.22 -13.31 7.72
N ALA A 211 -20.49 -14.54 7.30
CA ALA A 211 -20.29 -14.97 5.92
C ALA A 211 -21.21 -14.26 4.91
N GLU A 212 -22.46 -13.96 5.28
CA GLU A 212 -23.40 -13.20 4.44
C GLU A 212 -22.88 -11.79 4.16
N GLU A 213 -22.29 -11.14 5.16
CA GLU A 213 -21.74 -9.79 5.05
C GLU A 213 -20.46 -9.78 4.20
N ALA A 214 -19.64 -10.82 4.31
CA ALA A 214 -18.49 -11.04 3.44
C ALA A 214 -18.93 -11.23 1.98
N GLY A 215 -19.96 -12.06 1.73
CA GLY A 215 -20.52 -12.29 0.40
C GLY A 215 -21.13 -11.02 -0.22
N ALA A 216 -21.91 -10.26 0.56
CA ALA A 216 -22.49 -9.00 0.12
C ALA A 216 -21.42 -7.92 -0.15
N LEU A 217 -20.35 -7.88 0.66
CA LEU A 217 -19.19 -7.04 0.41
C LEU A 217 -18.48 -7.43 -0.88
N HIS A 218 -18.17 -8.71 -1.06
CA HIS A 218 -17.56 -9.19 -2.28
C HIS A 218 -18.39 -8.78 -3.50
N ALA A 219 -19.70 -9.09 -3.49
CA ALA A 219 -20.62 -8.85 -4.60
C ALA A 219 -20.69 -7.38 -5.05
N ARG A 220 -20.57 -6.43 -4.11
CA ARG A 220 -20.64 -4.99 -4.41
C ARG A 220 -19.30 -4.39 -4.87
N THR A 221 -18.15 -4.92 -4.44
CA THR A 221 -16.84 -4.27 -4.69
C THR A 221 -15.97 -4.93 -5.78
N TRP A 222 -16.21 -6.21 -6.13
CA TRP A 222 -15.30 -6.97 -7.01
C TRP A 222 -15.22 -6.50 -8.47
N ARG A 223 -16.26 -5.81 -8.97
CA ARG A 223 -16.39 -5.44 -10.40
C ARG A 223 -15.56 -4.25 -10.83
N GLY A 224 -15.02 -3.47 -9.90
CA GLY A 224 -14.19 -2.32 -10.22
C GLY A 224 -12.80 -2.69 -10.75
N ARG A 225 -12.02 -1.69 -11.15
CA ARG A 225 -10.57 -1.85 -11.33
C ARG A 225 -9.96 -2.05 -9.93
N LEU A 226 -9.41 -3.24 -9.68
CA LEU A 226 -8.80 -3.60 -8.40
C LEU A 226 -7.28 -3.56 -8.56
N THR A 227 -6.60 -3.07 -7.52
CA THR A 227 -5.13 -3.00 -7.42
C THR A 227 -4.74 -3.02 -5.95
N GLY A 228 -3.50 -3.34 -5.67
CA GLY A 228 -2.95 -3.52 -4.34
C GLY A 228 -3.78 -4.47 -3.48
N PHE A 229 -3.98 -4.07 -2.22
CA PHE A 229 -4.71 -4.90 -1.25
C PHE A 229 -6.11 -5.31 -1.71
N ARG A 230 -6.80 -4.50 -2.53
CA ARG A 230 -8.18 -4.81 -2.95
C ARG A 230 -8.20 -6.04 -3.83
N LEU A 231 -7.29 -6.13 -4.80
CA LEU A 231 -7.16 -7.31 -5.64
C LEU A 231 -6.80 -8.52 -4.79
N ALA A 232 -5.77 -8.41 -3.95
CA ALA A 232 -5.35 -9.47 -3.04
C ALA A 232 -6.50 -10.00 -2.16
N SER A 233 -7.28 -9.10 -1.54
CA SER A 233 -8.41 -9.48 -0.68
C SER A 233 -9.49 -10.27 -1.44
N HIS A 234 -9.81 -9.88 -2.69
CA HIS A 234 -10.80 -10.60 -3.49
C HIS A 234 -10.29 -11.97 -3.97
N LEU A 235 -9.03 -12.06 -4.38
CA LEU A 235 -8.42 -13.33 -4.79
C LEU A 235 -8.34 -14.31 -3.61
N GLU A 236 -7.87 -13.85 -2.44
CA GLU A 236 -7.84 -14.66 -1.21
C GLU A 236 -9.26 -15.07 -0.81
N PHE A 237 -10.23 -14.15 -0.82
CA PHE A 237 -11.62 -14.46 -0.52
C PHE A 237 -12.16 -15.59 -1.41
N CYS A 238 -11.96 -15.51 -2.73
CA CYS A 238 -12.43 -16.53 -3.65
C CYS A 238 -11.76 -17.89 -3.41
N ALA A 239 -10.44 -17.88 -3.23
CA ALA A 239 -9.65 -19.08 -2.96
C ALA A 239 -10.04 -19.77 -1.63
N ARG A 240 -10.49 -19.00 -0.63
CA ARG A 240 -10.82 -19.50 0.71
C ARG A 240 -12.29 -19.80 0.95
N THR A 241 -13.15 -19.60 -0.04
CA THR A 241 -14.61 -19.77 0.08
C THR A 241 -15.22 -20.72 -0.96
N GLY A 242 -14.40 -21.48 -1.71
CA GLY A 242 -14.89 -22.37 -2.76
C GLY A 242 -15.51 -21.63 -3.94
N ASN A 243 -15.04 -20.41 -4.21
CA ASN A 243 -15.50 -19.54 -5.29
C ASN A 243 -14.37 -19.36 -6.33
N GLU A 244 -13.66 -20.44 -6.65
CA GLU A 244 -12.49 -20.40 -7.53
C GLU A 244 -12.84 -19.89 -8.93
N GLU A 245 -14.02 -20.22 -9.47
CA GLU A 245 -14.48 -19.70 -10.77
C GLU A 245 -14.60 -18.17 -10.79
N ARG A 246 -15.19 -17.57 -9.74
CA ARG A 246 -15.24 -16.11 -9.61
C ARG A 246 -13.85 -15.52 -9.40
N GLY A 247 -12.98 -16.20 -8.66
CA GLY A 247 -11.58 -15.81 -8.53
C GLY A 247 -10.87 -15.77 -9.88
N ARG A 248 -11.09 -16.79 -10.71
CA ARG A 248 -10.55 -16.89 -12.07
C ARG A 248 -11.00 -15.72 -12.95
N GLU A 249 -12.28 -15.36 -12.90
CA GLU A 249 -12.79 -14.17 -13.61
C GLU A 249 -12.10 -12.87 -13.18
N ILE A 250 -11.83 -12.72 -11.89
CA ILE A 250 -11.15 -11.54 -11.33
C ILE A 250 -9.69 -11.51 -11.77
N LEU A 251 -8.99 -12.64 -11.66
CA LEU A 251 -7.59 -12.76 -12.07
C LEU A 251 -7.42 -12.42 -13.55
N HIS A 252 -8.22 -13.02 -14.42
CA HIS A 252 -8.15 -12.81 -15.88
C HIS A 252 -8.39 -11.36 -16.29
N ARG A 253 -9.26 -10.64 -15.59
CA ARG A 253 -9.50 -9.21 -15.85
C ARG A 253 -8.28 -8.34 -15.51
N HIS A 254 -7.38 -8.84 -14.67
CA HIS A 254 -6.30 -8.06 -14.06
C HIS A 254 -4.91 -8.63 -14.35
N LEU A 255 -4.76 -9.60 -15.26
CA LEU A 255 -3.47 -10.21 -15.61
C LEU A 255 -2.44 -9.18 -16.09
N GLU A 256 -2.82 -8.28 -17.00
CA GLU A 256 -1.91 -7.25 -17.54
C GLU A 256 -1.42 -6.28 -16.44
N PRO A 257 -2.29 -5.63 -15.63
CA PRO A 257 -1.83 -4.82 -14.50
C PRO A 257 -1.01 -5.58 -13.44
N LEU A 258 -1.28 -6.88 -13.28
CA LEU A 258 -0.56 -7.73 -12.34
C LEU A 258 0.87 -7.97 -12.83
N ALA A 259 1.06 -8.27 -14.12
CA ALA A 259 2.36 -8.50 -14.76
C ALA A 259 3.29 -7.26 -14.81
N ASP A 260 2.75 -6.05 -14.64
CA ASP A 260 3.52 -4.79 -14.75
C ASP A 260 4.24 -4.39 -13.43
N ASP A 261 5.56 -4.53 -13.32
CA ASP A 261 6.45 -4.05 -12.22
C ASP A 261 6.24 -4.70 -10.81
N LEU A 262 7.30 -5.26 -10.22
CA LEU A 262 7.31 -5.97 -8.93
C LEU A 262 7.71 -5.10 -7.72
N GLY A 263 7.96 -3.80 -7.89
CA GLY A 263 8.64 -2.95 -6.90
C GLY A 263 7.87 -2.56 -5.63
N SER A 264 6.92 -3.33 -5.05
CA SER A 264 6.19 -2.93 -3.83
C SER A 264 5.74 -4.09 -2.94
N ILE A 265 5.80 -3.93 -1.60
CA ILE A 265 5.18 -4.84 -0.62
C ILE A 265 3.68 -5.01 -0.89
N LEU A 266 3.01 -3.99 -1.41
CA LEU A 266 1.58 -4.12 -1.72
C LEU A 266 1.35 -5.12 -2.87
N ARG A 267 2.30 -5.24 -3.79
CA ARG A 267 2.26 -6.18 -4.93
C ARG A 267 2.63 -7.59 -4.53
N ILE A 268 3.57 -7.78 -3.60
CA ILE A 268 3.92 -9.12 -3.11
C ILE A 268 2.69 -9.86 -2.55
N ARG A 269 1.76 -9.14 -1.93
CA ARG A 269 0.51 -9.70 -1.42
C ARG A 269 -0.47 -10.06 -2.54
N GLU A 270 -0.55 -9.26 -3.61
CA GLU A 270 -1.35 -9.57 -4.79
C GLU A 270 -0.89 -10.87 -5.43
N TYR A 271 0.42 -11.01 -5.62
CA TYR A 271 1.03 -12.20 -6.20
C TYR A 271 0.85 -13.42 -5.29
N ALA A 272 1.03 -13.27 -3.98
CA ALA A 272 0.79 -14.36 -3.04
C ALA A 272 -0.68 -14.81 -3.04
N ALA A 273 -1.63 -13.88 -3.14
CA ALA A 273 -3.06 -14.21 -3.26
C ALA A 273 -3.41 -14.82 -4.62
N ALA A 274 -2.76 -14.38 -5.70
CA ALA A 274 -2.88 -14.97 -7.04
C ALA A 274 -2.31 -16.40 -7.08
N ALA A 275 -1.13 -16.63 -6.49
CA ALA A 275 -0.51 -17.94 -6.34
C ALA A 275 -1.42 -18.88 -5.54
N LEU A 276 -2.01 -18.41 -4.43
CA LEU A 276 -3.01 -19.15 -3.67
C LEU A 276 -4.20 -19.55 -4.56
N LEU A 277 -4.78 -18.61 -5.30
CA LEU A 277 -5.92 -18.89 -6.17
C LEU A 277 -5.55 -19.88 -7.29
N CYS A 278 -4.39 -19.72 -7.93
CA CYS A 278 -3.93 -20.60 -9.00
C CYS A 278 -3.73 -22.03 -8.50
N ARG A 279 -3.14 -22.21 -7.31
CA ARG A 279 -3.05 -23.51 -6.63
C ARG A 279 -4.43 -24.12 -6.41
N ARG A 280 -5.40 -23.35 -5.91
CA ARG A 280 -6.78 -23.82 -5.68
C ARG A 280 -7.50 -24.20 -6.98
N LEU A 281 -7.25 -23.46 -8.07
CA LEU A 281 -7.78 -23.78 -9.40
C LEU A 281 -7.22 -25.10 -9.92
N ALA A 282 -5.90 -25.31 -9.83
CA ALA A 282 -5.23 -26.55 -10.22
C ALA A 282 -5.66 -27.74 -9.36
N GLU A 283 -5.73 -27.59 -8.03
CA GLU A 283 -6.21 -28.63 -7.11
C GLU A 283 -7.67 -29.04 -7.38
N SER A 284 -8.47 -28.17 -8.00
CA SER A 284 -9.88 -28.48 -8.29
C SER A 284 -10.07 -29.46 -9.45
N GLY A 285 -9.07 -29.63 -10.33
CA GLY A 285 -9.15 -30.47 -11.53
C GLY A 285 -10.16 -30.00 -12.59
N ARG A 286 -10.83 -28.86 -12.37
CA ARG A 286 -11.88 -28.32 -13.27
C ARG A 286 -11.30 -27.43 -14.38
N TRP A 287 -10.06 -27.00 -14.23
CA TRP A 287 -9.43 -25.97 -15.05
C TRP A 287 -8.03 -26.37 -15.51
N ASP A 288 -7.83 -27.67 -15.75
CA ASP A 288 -6.53 -28.25 -16.11
C ASP A 288 -6.18 -28.00 -17.58
N ASP A 289 -7.18 -27.67 -18.40
CA ASP A 289 -6.96 -27.33 -19.80
C ASP A 289 -6.10 -26.06 -19.92
N PRO A 290 -5.03 -26.08 -20.72
CA PRO A 290 -4.23 -24.89 -20.96
C PRO A 290 -5.05 -23.77 -21.61
N TRP A 291 -4.74 -22.53 -21.23
CA TRP A 291 -5.37 -21.32 -21.76
C TRP A 291 -4.31 -20.37 -22.31
N ILE A 292 -4.75 -19.46 -23.18
CA ILE A 292 -3.84 -18.52 -23.87
C ILE A 292 -3.81 -17.22 -23.09
N TRP A 293 -2.60 -16.75 -22.76
CA TRP A 293 -2.40 -15.42 -22.18
C TRP A 293 -2.90 -14.35 -23.15
N PRO A 294 -3.73 -13.39 -22.71
CA PRO A 294 -4.24 -12.33 -23.59
C PRO A 294 -3.09 -11.59 -24.27
N GLU A 295 -3.18 -11.35 -25.59
CA GLU A 295 -2.21 -10.54 -26.31
C GLU A 295 -2.13 -9.13 -25.70
N ASP A 296 -0.92 -8.67 -25.41
CA ASP A 296 -0.64 -7.34 -24.88
C ASP A 296 -1.10 -6.27 -25.90
N ASN A 297 -1.91 -5.34 -25.41
CA ASN A 297 -2.35 -4.14 -26.11
C ASN A 297 -1.26 -3.05 -26.18
N GLY A 298 -0.02 -3.40 -25.85
CA GLY A 298 1.20 -2.61 -26.05
C GLY A 298 1.65 -1.85 -24.81
N THR A 299 1.39 -2.39 -23.62
CA THR A 299 1.69 -1.72 -22.34
C THR A 299 2.45 -2.56 -21.32
N ALA A 300 2.67 -3.86 -21.52
CA ALA A 300 3.28 -4.74 -20.52
C ALA A 300 4.68 -5.21 -20.94
N GLY A 301 5.71 -4.70 -20.24
CA GLY A 301 7.09 -5.19 -20.31
C GLY A 301 7.48 -6.03 -19.10
N GLY A 302 6.55 -6.83 -18.56
CA GLY A 302 6.77 -7.70 -17.41
C GLY A 302 7.40 -9.04 -17.79
N ASP A 303 8.03 -9.71 -16.83
CA ASP A 303 8.63 -11.05 -17.02
C ASP A 303 7.58 -12.18 -17.01
N ILE A 304 6.35 -11.92 -16.54
CA ILE A 304 5.23 -12.88 -16.55
C ILE A 304 4.30 -12.64 -17.73
N GLY A 305 4.13 -13.69 -18.53
CA GLY A 305 3.16 -13.76 -19.63
C GLY A 305 3.72 -13.18 -20.93
N GLY A 306 3.91 -14.04 -21.94
CA GLY A 306 4.17 -13.63 -23.32
C GLY A 306 2.91 -13.66 -24.18
N ASP A 307 2.87 -12.77 -25.18
CA ASP A 307 1.78 -12.69 -26.15
C ASP A 307 1.47 -14.05 -26.79
N GLY A 308 0.26 -14.55 -26.56
CA GLY A 308 -0.19 -15.81 -27.14
C GLY A 308 0.45 -17.07 -26.52
N GLU A 309 1.17 -16.95 -25.40
CA GLU A 309 1.71 -18.09 -24.68
C GLU A 309 0.60 -18.91 -24.04
N THR A 310 0.82 -20.23 -24.00
CA THR A 310 -0.11 -21.18 -23.40
C THR A 310 0.32 -21.44 -21.96
N TRP A 311 -0.62 -21.32 -21.03
CA TRP A 311 -0.42 -21.43 -19.59
C TRP A 311 -1.41 -22.39 -18.95
N THR A 312 -0.99 -23.06 -17.88
CA THR A 312 -1.84 -23.72 -16.90
C THR A 312 -1.85 -22.96 -15.58
N TYR A 313 -2.86 -23.17 -14.73
CA TYR A 313 -2.84 -22.58 -13.38
C TYR A 313 -1.77 -23.19 -12.46
N ALA A 314 -1.27 -24.38 -12.77
CA ALA A 314 -0.15 -24.97 -12.05
C ALA A 314 1.16 -24.22 -12.37
N GLU A 315 1.43 -23.95 -13.65
CA GLU A 315 2.59 -23.15 -14.06
C GLU A 315 2.50 -21.73 -13.52
N LEU A 316 1.32 -21.08 -13.63
CA LEU A 316 1.13 -19.73 -13.11
C LEU A 316 1.24 -19.66 -11.57
N HIS A 317 0.90 -20.74 -10.86
CA HIS A 317 1.14 -20.82 -9.42
C HIS A 317 2.63 -20.78 -9.09
N GLU A 318 3.43 -21.62 -9.75
CA GLU A 318 4.88 -21.68 -9.52
C GLU A 318 5.55 -20.35 -9.86
N GLU A 319 5.16 -19.72 -10.97
CA GLU A 319 5.70 -18.41 -11.39
C GLU A 319 5.44 -17.32 -10.33
N PHE A 320 4.17 -17.13 -9.93
CA PHE A 320 3.85 -16.15 -8.88
C PHE A 320 4.50 -16.48 -7.54
N ARG A 321 4.65 -17.78 -7.22
CA ARG A 321 5.32 -18.23 -6.00
C ARG A 321 6.79 -17.85 -6.02
N ASP A 322 7.49 -18.13 -7.12
CA ASP A 322 8.92 -17.84 -7.26
C ASP A 322 9.18 -16.34 -7.19
N ASP A 323 8.35 -15.51 -7.83
CA ASP A 323 8.43 -14.06 -7.74
C ASP A 323 8.22 -13.53 -6.32
N VAL A 324 7.20 -14.05 -5.62
CA VAL A 324 6.95 -13.71 -4.22
C VAL A 324 8.15 -14.06 -3.35
N LEU A 325 8.73 -15.25 -3.52
CA LEU A 325 9.87 -15.68 -2.71
C LEU A 325 11.13 -14.90 -3.04
N SER A 326 11.41 -14.64 -4.32
CA SER A 326 12.55 -13.83 -4.78
C SER A 326 12.50 -12.41 -4.20
N LEU A 327 11.35 -11.73 -4.29
CA LEU A 327 11.18 -10.39 -3.73
C LEU A 327 11.25 -10.39 -2.20
N ALA A 328 10.63 -11.39 -1.55
CA ALA A 328 10.67 -11.52 -0.09
C ALA A 328 12.10 -11.78 0.43
N ASP A 329 12.90 -12.57 -0.28
CA ASP A 329 14.29 -12.84 0.06
C ASP A 329 15.15 -11.56 -0.10
N HIS A 330 14.96 -10.80 -1.18
CA HIS A 330 15.61 -9.49 -1.35
C HIS A 330 15.28 -8.50 -0.21
N MET A 331 14.02 -8.50 0.22
CA MET A 331 13.58 -7.71 1.36
C MET A 331 14.17 -8.20 2.67
N ALA A 332 14.26 -9.52 2.88
CA ALA A 332 14.80 -10.10 4.09
C ALA A 332 16.26 -9.70 4.32
N ASP A 333 17.06 -9.61 3.25
CA ASP A 333 18.44 -9.11 3.30
C ASP A 333 18.52 -7.64 3.75
N SER A 334 17.58 -6.80 3.28
CA SER A 334 17.53 -5.37 3.61
C SER A 334 17.01 -5.11 5.02
N ASP A 335 16.04 -5.90 5.46
CA ASP A 335 15.34 -5.72 6.73
C ASP A 335 15.99 -6.52 7.88
N GLY A 336 16.81 -7.53 7.56
CA GLY A 336 17.47 -8.42 8.53
C GLY A 336 16.52 -9.44 9.15
N THR A 337 15.42 -9.78 8.47
CA THR A 337 14.33 -10.64 8.99
C THR A 337 13.54 -11.28 7.85
N ALA A 338 13.13 -12.54 8.02
CA ALA A 338 12.36 -13.28 7.01
C ALA A 338 10.84 -13.14 7.18
N CYS A 339 10.35 -12.24 8.04
CA CYS A 339 8.93 -12.25 8.41
C CYS A 339 7.97 -11.97 7.24
N ILE A 340 8.36 -11.16 6.25
CA ILE A 340 7.54 -10.95 5.04
C ILE A 340 7.44 -12.26 4.24
N ARG A 341 8.57 -12.95 4.07
CA ARG A 341 8.64 -14.27 3.43
C ARG A 341 7.75 -15.29 4.12
N GLU A 342 7.80 -15.37 5.46
CA GLU A 342 6.99 -16.28 6.26
C GLU A 342 5.49 -15.96 6.13
N ARG A 343 5.10 -14.69 6.18
CA ARG A 343 3.70 -14.26 6.02
C ARG A 343 3.17 -14.56 4.61
N MET A 344 3.94 -14.27 3.57
CA MET A 344 3.51 -14.53 2.20
C MET A 344 3.46 -16.03 1.92
N GLY A 345 4.39 -16.82 2.47
CA GLY A 345 4.31 -18.29 2.45
C GLY A 345 3.03 -18.80 3.11
N ALA A 346 2.71 -18.31 4.32
CA ALA A 346 1.48 -18.67 5.01
C ALA A 346 0.20 -18.29 4.24
N LEU A 347 0.23 -17.18 3.50
CA LEU A 347 -0.86 -16.78 2.61
C LEU A 347 -1.00 -17.75 1.42
N MET A 348 0.10 -18.05 0.73
CA MET A 348 0.10 -18.97 -0.42
C MET A 348 -0.34 -20.40 -0.03
N ASP A 349 0.02 -20.84 1.17
CA ASP A 349 -0.32 -22.16 1.72
C ASP A 349 -1.69 -22.21 2.41
N ALA A 350 -2.41 -21.08 2.50
CA ALA A 350 -3.69 -21.01 3.19
C ALA A 350 -4.73 -22.00 2.63
N GLY A 351 -5.49 -22.63 3.54
CA GLY A 351 -6.61 -23.50 3.19
C GLY A 351 -7.96 -22.77 3.13
N PRO A 352 -9.00 -23.47 2.63
CA PRO A 352 -10.37 -22.96 2.67
C PRO A 352 -10.84 -22.71 4.11
N ILE A 353 -11.57 -21.61 4.31
CA ILE A 353 -12.29 -21.32 5.57
C ILE A 353 -13.65 -22.02 5.55
N VAL A 354 -14.30 -22.03 4.39
CA VAL A 354 -15.56 -22.75 4.14
C VAL A 354 -15.47 -23.49 2.82
N ALA A 355 -16.16 -24.63 2.71
CA ALA A 355 -16.13 -25.46 1.50
C ALA A 355 -16.76 -24.75 0.29
N HIS A 356 -17.88 -24.05 0.50
CA HIS A 356 -18.50 -23.19 -0.50
C HIS A 356 -19.36 -22.13 0.18
N LEU A 357 -19.20 -20.87 -0.22
CA LEU A 357 -20.05 -19.74 0.19
C LEU A 357 -20.92 -19.31 -0.99
N PRO A 358 -22.25 -19.44 -0.91
CA PRO A 358 -23.15 -18.89 -1.91
C PRO A 358 -22.98 -17.37 -2.02
N LEU A 359 -22.74 -16.88 -3.24
CA LEU A 359 -22.63 -15.45 -3.52
C LEU A 359 -23.99 -14.88 -4.01
N PRO A 360 -24.35 -13.64 -3.63
CA PRO A 360 -25.56 -12.97 -4.08
C PRO A 360 -25.65 -12.69 -5.59
#